data_AF-A0A3D0CUF1-F1
#
_entry.id   AF-A0A3D0CUF1-F1
#
_cell.length_a   1.000
_cell.length_b   1.000
_cell.length_c   1.000
_cell.angle_alpha   90.00
_cell.angle_beta   90.00
_cell.angle_gamma   90.00
#
_symmetry.space_group_name_H-M   'P 1'
#
loop_
_entity.id
_entity.type
_entity.pdbx_description
1 polymer ?
#
loop_
_entity_poly.entity_id
_entity_poly.type
_entity_poly.pdbx_seq_one_letter_code
_entity_poly.pdbx_strand_id
1 'polypeptide(L)'
;MTRRLPSDSTDLDQTAVEIRTDSMKRWPLEVTIEASRAHLGIETHRQWSDAASERTTPYLFGLDRLVALCGHALHPDGQIPGQQPAWDAKSAATFSDVLVTVRHHLGGNFIYPSPSASDVLFIPRDDLTRLAYAVCY
;
A
#
# COMPACT_ATOMS: atom_id res chain seq x y z
N MET A 1 -10.29 -35.18 -20.94
CA MET A 1 -9.53 -33.92 -20.83
C MET A 1 -10.49 -32.85 -20.35
N THR A 2 -10.47 -32.53 -19.07
CA THR A 2 -11.26 -31.42 -18.50
C THR A 2 -10.36 -30.72 -17.49
N ARG A 3 -9.91 -29.53 -17.86
CA ARG A 3 -8.93 -28.72 -17.14
C ARG A 3 -9.63 -28.16 -15.90
N ARG A 4 -9.28 -28.65 -14.71
CA ARG A 4 -9.82 -28.19 -13.43
C ARG A 4 -9.22 -26.83 -13.08
N LEU A 5 -10.07 -25.85 -12.81
CA LEU A 5 -9.70 -24.61 -12.13
C LEU A 5 -9.73 -24.91 -10.62
N PRO A 6 -8.65 -24.69 -9.87
CA PRO A 6 -8.65 -24.89 -8.44
C PRO A 6 -9.37 -23.71 -7.79
N SER A 7 -10.64 -23.91 -7.42
CA SER A 7 -11.15 -23.28 -6.20
C SER A 7 -10.65 -24.14 -5.06
N ASP A 8 -9.92 -23.56 -4.09
CA ASP A 8 -9.30 -24.25 -2.96
C ASP A 8 -10.33 -24.80 -1.95
N SER A 9 -11.33 -25.54 -2.42
CA SER A 9 -12.21 -26.37 -1.62
C SER A 9 -12.06 -27.81 -2.07
N THR A 10 -11.75 -28.70 -1.12
CA THR A 10 -11.71 -30.15 -1.36
C THR A 10 -13.09 -30.79 -1.23
N ASP A 11 -14.12 -30.01 -0.92
CA ASP A 11 -15.49 -30.47 -0.83
C ASP A 11 -16.12 -30.60 -2.22
N LEU A 12 -16.50 -31.82 -2.58
CA LEU A 12 -17.06 -32.16 -3.89
C LEU A 12 -18.56 -31.86 -3.99
N ASP A 13 -19.22 -31.60 -2.85
CA ASP A 13 -20.66 -31.35 -2.78
C ASP A 13 -21.01 -29.85 -2.84
N GLN A 14 -20.01 -28.98 -2.94
CA GLN A 14 -20.22 -27.53 -3.08
C GLN A 14 -20.94 -27.17 -4.38
N THR A 15 -21.93 -26.30 -4.26
CA THR A 15 -22.63 -25.71 -5.39
C THR A 15 -21.76 -24.67 -6.10
N ALA A 16 -22.05 -24.42 -7.39
CA ALA A 16 -21.30 -23.43 -8.18
C ALA A 16 -21.36 -22.00 -7.61
N VAL A 17 -22.41 -21.66 -6.86
CA VAL A 17 -22.56 -20.35 -6.20
C VAL A 17 -21.65 -20.25 -4.97
N GLU A 18 -21.53 -21.33 -4.20
CA GLU A 18 -20.63 -21.41 -3.04
C GLU A 18 -19.18 -21.31 -3.48
N ILE A 19 -18.78 -22.04 -4.53
CA ILE A 19 -17.43 -21.97 -5.11
C ILE A 19 -17.06 -20.53 -5.50
N ARG A 20 -17.98 -19.82 -6.17
CA ARG A 20 -17.77 -18.42 -6.56
C ARG A 20 -17.60 -17.53 -5.33
N THR A 21 -18.47 -17.69 -4.35
CA THR A 21 -18.49 -16.87 -3.13
C THR A 21 -17.22 -17.09 -2.31
N ASP A 22 -16.79 -18.34 -2.17
CA ASP A 22 -15.56 -18.71 -1.46
C ASP A 22 -14.32 -18.17 -2.17
N SER A 23 -14.30 -18.22 -3.51
CA SER A 23 -13.20 -17.61 -4.28
C SER A 23 -13.10 -16.10 -4.03
N MET A 24 -14.22 -15.40 -3.87
CA MET A 24 -14.24 -13.96 -3.57
C MET A 24 -13.72 -13.64 -2.16
N LYS A 25 -13.78 -14.56 -1.20
CA LYS A 25 -13.24 -14.37 0.16
C LYS A 25 -11.71 -14.31 0.20
N ARG A 26 -11.02 -14.93 -0.77
CA ARG A 26 -9.56 -14.88 -0.91
C ARG A 26 -9.06 -13.54 -1.48
N TRP A 27 -9.89 -12.84 -2.25
CA TRP A 27 -9.49 -11.63 -2.95
C TRP A 27 -8.81 -10.56 -2.07
N PRO A 28 -9.32 -10.25 -0.85
CA PRO A 28 -8.65 -9.29 0.04
C PRO A 28 -7.22 -9.71 0.42
N LEU A 29 -6.96 -11.01 0.58
CA LEU A 29 -5.62 -11.52 0.88
C LEU A 29 -4.68 -11.32 -0.31
N GLU A 30 -5.13 -11.64 -1.53
CA GLU A 30 -4.35 -11.42 -2.75
C GLU A 30 -4.00 -9.94 -2.93
N VAL A 31 -4.96 -9.03 -2.65
CA VAL A 31 -4.73 -7.58 -2.68
C VAL A 31 -3.65 -7.14 -1.69
N THR A 32 -3.68 -7.64 -0.45
CA THR A 32 -2.63 -7.34 0.55
C THR A 32 -1.26 -7.90 0.14
N ILE A 33 -1.21 -9.10 -0.44
CA ILE A 33 0.04 -9.68 -0.94
C ILE A 33 0.63 -8.82 -2.06
N GLU A 34 -0.18 -8.42 -3.05
CA GLU A 34 0.29 -7.57 -4.15
C GLU A 34 0.69 -6.18 -3.65
N ALA A 35 -0.07 -5.58 -2.74
CA ALA A 35 0.29 -4.30 -2.12
C ALA A 35 1.64 -4.38 -1.37
N SER A 36 1.83 -5.45 -0.59
CA SER A 36 3.08 -5.69 0.14
C SER A 36 4.27 -5.93 -0.79
N ARG A 37 4.06 -6.62 -1.91
CA ARG A 37 5.09 -6.79 -2.96
C ARG A 37 5.45 -5.47 -3.62
N ALA A 38 4.44 -4.73 -4.08
CA ALA A 38 4.64 -3.51 -4.86
C ALA A 38 5.23 -2.36 -4.03
N HIS A 39 4.86 -2.23 -2.75
CA HIS A 39 5.15 -1.03 -1.98
C HIS A 39 5.98 -1.23 -0.71
N LEU A 40 6.02 -2.47 -0.18
CA LEU A 40 6.73 -2.79 1.07
C LEU A 40 7.94 -3.72 0.85
N GLY A 41 8.14 -4.23 -0.38
CA GLY A 41 9.34 -4.96 -0.76
C GLY A 41 9.42 -6.39 -0.23
N ILE A 42 8.29 -7.06 -0.01
CA ILE A 42 8.20 -8.42 0.59
C ILE A 42 9.06 -9.49 -0.11
N GLU A 43 9.31 -9.35 -1.42
CA GLU A 43 10.12 -10.30 -2.20
C GLU A 43 11.55 -9.81 -2.43
N THR A 44 11.89 -8.62 -1.94
CA THR A 44 13.15 -7.92 -2.25
C THR A 44 14.11 -7.84 -1.05
N HIS A 45 13.92 -8.69 -0.05
CA HIS A 45 14.80 -8.75 1.12
C HIS A 45 16.23 -9.15 0.74
N ARG A 46 17.23 -8.40 1.24
CA ARG A 46 18.65 -8.66 0.98
C ARG A 46 19.20 -9.90 1.70
N GLN A 47 18.50 -10.38 2.73
CA GLN A 47 18.87 -11.56 3.53
C GLN A 47 17.93 -12.71 3.13
N TRP A 48 18.47 -13.73 2.46
CA TRP A 48 17.71 -14.86 1.91
C TRP A 48 17.71 -16.09 2.82
N SER A 49 17.96 -15.93 4.13
CA SER A 49 17.86 -17.06 5.06
C SER A 49 16.40 -17.33 5.41
N ASP A 50 16.06 -18.60 5.62
CA ASP A 50 14.70 -19.01 6.04
C ASP A 50 14.24 -18.24 7.27
N ALA A 51 15.13 -18.06 8.25
CA ALA A 51 14.87 -17.29 9.46
C ALA A 51 14.62 -15.78 9.21
N ALA A 52 15.22 -15.18 8.18
CA ALA A 52 14.95 -13.78 7.82
C ALA A 52 13.60 -13.64 7.11
N SER A 53 13.25 -14.59 6.24
CA SER A 53 11.95 -14.65 5.55
C SER A 53 10.79 -14.89 6.53
N GLU A 54 10.95 -15.83 7.47
CA GLU A 54 9.97 -16.15 8.52
C GLU A 54 9.66 -14.96 9.43
N ARG A 55 10.66 -14.10 9.69
CA ARG A 55 10.47 -12.92 10.54
C ARG A 55 9.88 -11.77 9.76
N THR A 56 10.42 -11.45 8.58
CA THR A 56 10.12 -10.17 7.93
C THR A 56 8.75 -10.15 7.26
N THR A 57 8.33 -11.28 6.70
CA THR A 57 7.02 -11.45 6.04
C THR A 57 5.83 -11.05 6.94
N PRO A 58 5.68 -11.61 8.17
CA PRO A 58 4.57 -11.21 9.05
C PRO A 58 4.66 -9.75 9.51
N TYR A 59 5.86 -9.18 9.66
CA TYR A 59 6.00 -7.74 9.96
C TYR A 59 5.51 -6.86 8.83
N LEU A 60 5.80 -7.20 7.57
CA LEU A 60 5.35 -6.43 6.41
C LEU A 60 3.83 -6.49 6.23
N PHE A 61 3.21 -7.65 6.47
CA PHE A 61 1.74 -7.74 6.48
C PHE A 61 1.12 -6.96 7.65
N GLY A 62 1.77 -6.97 8.81
CA GLY A 62 1.39 -6.09 9.92
C GLY A 62 1.48 -4.62 9.54
N LEU A 63 2.54 -4.23 8.83
CA LEU A 63 2.75 -2.86 8.35
C LEU A 63 1.70 -2.42 7.34
N ASP A 64 1.32 -3.29 6.39
CA ASP A 64 0.18 -3.04 5.47
C ASP A 64 -1.09 -2.68 6.26
N ARG A 65 -1.40 -3.47 7.30
CA ARG A 65 -2.58 -3.20 8.13
C ARG A 65 -2.44 -1.92 8.96
N LEU A 66 -1.25 -1.64 9.49
CA LEU A 66 -0.98 -0.41 10.23
C LEU A 66 -1.14 0.82 9.33
N VAL A 67 -0.65 0.78 8.11
CA VAL A 67 -0.82 1.86 7.13
C VAL A 67 -2.30 2.10 6.85
N ALA A 68 -3.10 1.05 6.66
CA ALA A 68 -4.55 1.18 6.49
C ALA A 68 -5.23 1.82 7.70
N LEU A 69 -4.84 1.44 8.93
CA LEU A 69 -5.37 2.02 10.17
C LEU A 69 -4.96 3.48 10.34
N CYS A 70 -3.70 3.83 10.05
CA CYS A 70 -3.22 5.21 10.07
C CYS A 70 -3.96 6.06 9.04
N GLY A 71 -4.20 5.55 7.84
CA GLY A 71 -5.01 6.22 6.82
C GLY A 71 -6.42 6.55 7.31
N HIS A 72 -7.09 5.57 7.93
CA HIS A 72 -8.41 5.78 8.52
C HIS A 72 -8.39 6.79 9.67
N ALA A 73 -7.36 6.78 10.51
CA ALA A 73 -7.21 7.74 11.59
C ALA A 73 -6.95 9.18 11.09
N LEU A 74 -6.21 9.34 9.99
CA LEU A 74 -5.93 10.64 9.37
C LEU A 74 -7.13 11.19 8.60
N HIS A 75 -7.91 10.31 7.98
CA HIS A 75 -9.08 10.65 7.17
C HIS A 75 -10.28 9.80 7.58
N PRO A 76 -10.92 10.09 8.72
CA PRO A 76 -12.06 9.32 9.23
C PRO A 76 -13.26 9.33 8.27
N ASP A 77 -13.42 10.39 7.49
CA ASP A 77 -14.47 10.53 6.46
C ASP A 77 -14.18 9.71 5.18
N GLY A 78 -13.04 9.01 5.12
CA GLY A 78 -12.61 8.21 3.97
C GLY A 78 -12.13 9.02 2.77
N GLN A 79 -12.10 10.35 2.88
CA GLN A 79 -11.62 11.26 1.84
C GLN A 79 -10.09 11.36 1.86
N ILE A 80 -9.44 10.27 1.45
CA ILE A 80 -7.98 10.22 1.32
C ILE A 80 -7.58 10.81 -0.04
N PRO A 81 -6.69 11.81 -0.07
CA PRO A 81 -6.18 12.35 -1.33
C PRO A 81 -5.38 11.27 -2.06
N GLY A 82 -5.64 11.11 -3.35
CA GLY A 82 -4.99 10.08 -4.17
C GLY A 82 -4.83 10.52 -5.62
N GLN A 83 -3.87 9.91 -6.32
CA GLN A 83 -3.67 10.20 -7.74
C GLN A 83 -4.79 9.57 -8.57
N GLN A 84 -5.50 10.45 -9.27
CA GLN A 84 -6.54 10.07 -10.21
C GLN A 84 -5.92 9.72 -11.56
N PRO A 85 -6.17 8.51 -12.10
CA PRO A 85 -5.76 8.17 -13.46
C PRO A 85 -6.40 9.13 -14.47
N ALA A 86 -5.68 9.44 -15.55
CA ALA A 86 -6.21 10.29 -16.62
C ALA A 86 -7.35 9.63 -17.42
N TRP A 87 -7.47 8.31 -17.34
CA TRP A 87 -8.39 7.53 -18.17
C TRP A 87 -9.69 7.13 -17.45
N ASP A 88 -9.69 7.07 -16.12
CA ASP A 88 -10.91 6.85 -15.31
C ASP A 88 -10.70 7.31 -13.86
N ALA A 89 -11.68 8.03 -13.32
CA ALA A 89 -11.65 8.47 -11.93
C ALA A 89 -11.89 7.30 -10.98
N LYS A 90 -10.95 7.06 -10.08
CA LYS A 90 -11.09 6.12 -8.96
C LYS A 90 -12.10 6.68 -7.97
N SER A 91 -13.12 5.89 -7.64
CA SER A 91 -14.14 6.21 -6.63
C SER A 91 -13.65 6.02 -5.19
N ALA A 92 -12.52 5.34 -4.98
CA ALA A 92 -11.95 5.05 -3.67
C ALA A 92 -10.42 5.10 -3.72
N ALA A 93 -9.82 5.49 -2.59
CA ALA A 93 -8.38 5.48 -2.42
C ALA A 93 -7.82 4.05 -2.40
N THR A 94 -6.66 3.86 -3.04
CA THR A 94 -5.93 2.59 -3.03
C THR A 94 -4.93 2.54 -1.87
N PHE A 95 -4.38 1.36 -1.55
CA PHE A 95 -3.33 1.23 -0.55
C PHE A 95 -2.14 2.18 -0.81
N SER A 96 -1.74 2.37 -2.07
CA SER A 96 -0.68 3.32 -2.44
C SER A 96 -1.02 4.76 -2.06
N ASP A 97 -2.26 5.21 -2.27
CA ASP A 97 -2.70 6.56 -1.89
C ASP A 97 -2.68 6.73 -0.36
N VAL A 98 -3.09 5.70 0.38
CA VAL A 98 -3.00 5.68 1.84
C VAL A 98 -1.54 5.74 2.30
N LEU A 99 -0.67 4.93 1.71
CA LEU A 99 0.74 4.86 2.06
C LEU A 99 1.45 6.20 1.84
N VAL A 100 1.18 6.87 0.72
CA VAL A 100 1.69 8.22 0.42
C VAL A 100 1.23 9.22 1.47
N THR A 101 -0.06 9.19 1.81
CA THR A 101 -0.65 10.06 2.82
C THR A 101 0.02 9.87 4.19
N VAL A 102 0.21 8.62 4.60
CA VAL A 102 0.88 8.28 5.87
C VAL A 102 2.35 8.69 5.83
N ARG A 103 3.08 8.43 4.74
CA ARG A 103 4.49 8.86 4.58
C ARG A 103 4.63 10.38 4.64
N HIS A 104 3.76 11.11 3.96
CA HIS A 104 3.75 12.57 3.98
C HIS A 104 3.46 13.10 5.39
N HIS A 105 2.52 12.48 6.11
CA HIS A 105 2.22 12.84 7.49
C HIS A 105 3.40 12.59 8.44
N LEU A 106 4.07 11.44 8.33
CA LEU A 106 5.21 11.07 9.16
C LEU A 106 6.49 11.84 8.82
N GLY A 107 6.67 12.24 7.55
CA GLY A 107 7.83 13.00 7.09
C GLY A 107 7.96 14.38 7.73
N GLY A 108 6.86 14.91 8.29
CA GLY A 108 6.82 16.24 8.89
C GLY A 108 7.06 17.35 7.87
N ASN A 109 6.97 18.60 8.31
CA ASN A 109 7.48 19.72 7.53
C ASN A 109 8.95 19.42 7.24
N PHE A 110 9.35 19.38 5.97
CA PHE A 110 10.71 19.15 5.46
C PHE A 110 11.69 20.22 6.00
N ILE A 111 11.92 20.21 7.32
CA ILE A 111 12.74 21.16 8.05
C ILE A 111 14.14 20.56 8.05
N TYR A 112 14.86 20.81 6.97
CA TYR A 112 16.28 20.54 6.92
C TYR A 112 17.04 21.70 7.57
N PRO A 113 18.03 21.43 8.43
CA PRO A 113 18.94 22.48 8.86
C PRO A 113 19.68 23.01 7.62
N SER A 114 19.46 24.29 7.31
CA SER A 114 20.15 24.95 6.21
C SER A 114 21.66 24.95 6.48
N PRO A 115 22.52 24.50 5.55
CA PRO A 115 23.94 24.80 5.61
C PRO A 115 24.13 26.32 5.56
N SER A 116 25.18 26.83 6.19
CA SER A 116 25.46 28.27 6.29
C SER A 116 25.41 28.92 4.92
N ALA A 117 24.60 29.95 4.82
CA ALA A 117 24.17 30.63 3.61
C ALA A 117 25.33 31.10 2.72
N SER A 118 25.38 30.56 1.50
CA SER A 118 25.89 31.32 0.35
C SER A 118 24.99 31.18 -0.88
N ASP A 119 24.21 30.11 -1.02
CA ASP A 119 23.23 29.93 -2.10
C ASP A 119 21.94 29.26 -1.59
N VAL A 120 21.08 30.04 -0.93
CA VAL A 120 19.73 29.57 -0.54
C VAL A 120 18.73 30.08 -1.56
N LEU A 121 18.12 29.16 -2.33
CA LEU A 121 16.99 29.47 -3.21
C LEU A 121 15.68 29.36 -2.41
N PHE A 122 14.88 30.43 -2.40
CA PHE A 122 13.56 30.39 -1.80
C PHE A 122 12.58 29.65 -2.71
N ILE A 123 12.01 28.55 -2.21
CA ILE A 123 10.96 27.78 -2.88
C ILE A 123 9.61 28.13 -2.23
N PRO A 124 8.57 28.47 -3.00
CA PRO A 124 7.22 28.64 -2.48
C PRO A 124 6.76 27.41 -1.69
N ARG A 125 6.03 27.62 -0.60
CA ARG A 125 5.59 26.51 0.27
C ARG A 125 4.73 25.50 -0.46
N ASP A 126 3.86 25.94 -1.36
CA ASP A 126 3.00 25.06 -2.14
C ASP A 126 3.80 24.14 -3.08
N ASP A 127 4.85 24.64 -3.71
CA ASP A 127 5.74 23.85 -4.56
C ASP A 127 6.54 22.85 -3.73
N LEU A 128 7.03 23.27 -2.57
CA LEU A 128 7.69 22.37 -1.62
C LEU A 128 6.75 21.26 -1.16
N THR A 129 5.49 21.57 -0.83
CA THR A 129 4.47 20.58 -0.44
C THR A 129 4.14 19.62 -1.58
N ARG A 130 4.10 20.09 -2.83
CA ARG A 130 3.91 19.23 -4.00
C ARG A 130 5.08 18.28 -4.21
N LEU A 131 6.31 18.78 -4.11
CA LEU A 131 7.52 17.96 -4.22
C LEU A 131 7.61 16.94 -3.08
N ALA A 132 7.35 17.39 -1.86
CA ALA A 132 7.23 16.57 -0.66
C ALA A 132 6.26 15.40 -0.85
N TYR A 133 5.07 15.70 -1.36
CA TYR A 133 4.06 14.69 -1.64
C TYR A 133 4.49 13.75 -2.78
N ALA A 134 5.14 14.28 -3.83
CA ALA A 134 5.63 13.47 -4.95
C ALA A 134 6.74 12.48 -4.54
N VAL A 135 7.61 12.83 -3.59
CA VAL A 135 8.65 11.93 -3.05
C VAL A 135 8.06 10.78 -2.22
N CYS A 136 6.82 10.91 -1.75
CA CYS A 136 6.17 9.89 -0.94
C CYS A 136 5.58 8.72 -1.75
N TYR A 137 5.44 8.87 -3.08
CA TYR A 137 5.06 7.77 -3.99
C TYR A 137 6.24 6.82 -4.20
#